data_AF-A0A7V5ZIN5-F1
#
_entry.id   AF-A0A7V5ZIN5-F1
#
_cell.length_a   1.000
_cell.length_b   1.000
_cell.length_c   1.000
_cell.angle_alpha   90.00
_cell.angle_beta   90.00
_cell.angle_gamma   90.00
#
_symmetry.space_group_name_H-M   'P 1'
#
loop_
_entity.id
_entity.type
_entity.pdbx_description
1 polymer ?
#
loop_
_entity_poly.entity_id
_entity_poly.type
_entity_poly.pdbx_seq_one_letter_code
_entity_poly.pdbx_strand_id
1 'polypeptide(L)'
;MPLPAPFPEALVVGFSKEPATTAAAEGRQTSALTVIARETKLVGEITGNRGVRIEGTVSGKVHLKAPVEIAEGAAVEAEIHATAVRISGSVTGNVTASEVVELLASAQVKGDITTPALRVVEGAKLEGRVQMKVESASPKPAPPADARPPKA
;
A
#
# COMPACT_ATOMS: atom_id res chain seq x y z
N MET A 1 -52.87 2.70 3.49
CA MET A 1 -52.04 2.07 2.44
C MET A 1 -52.97 1.71 1.29
N PRO A 2 -52.65 2.10 0.05
CA PRO A 2 -51.88 1.19 -0.79
C PRO A 2 -50.69 1.86 -1.48
N LEU A 3 -49.63 1.08 -1.65
CA LEU A 3 -48.40 1.39 -2.37
C LEU A 3 -48.67 1.43 -3.89
N PRO A 4 -48.05 2.33 -4.67
CA PRO A 4 -48.00 2.22 -6.13
C PRO A 4 -47.10 1.04 -6.56
N ALA A 5 -47.59 0.28 -7.55
CA ALA A 5 -47.03 -0.96 -8.10
C ALA A 5 -46.07 -0.70 -9.30
N PRO A 6 -45.77 -1.68 -10.18
CA PRO A 6 -44.54 -2.46 -10.29
C PRO A 6 -43.72 -2.17 -11.57
N PHE A 7 -42.43 -2.52 -11.64
CA PHE A 7 -41.62 -2.55 -12.88
C PHE A 7 -40.45 -3.56 -12.78
N PRO A 8 -39.94 -4.10 -13.91
CA PRO A 8 -40.13 -5.49 -14.30
C PRO A 8 -38.87 -6.37 -14.28
N GLU A 9 -39.08 -7.69 -14.29
CA GLU A 9 -38.09 -8.68 -14.71
C GLU A 9 -37.69 -8.44 -16.16
N ALA A 10 -36.42 -8.09 -16.40
CA ALA A 10 -35.81 -8.11 -17.72
C ALA A 10 -34.75 -9.22 -17.76
N LEU A 11 -35.19 -10.33 -18.35
CA LEU A 11 -34.42 -11.48 -18.79
C LEU A 11 -33.62 -11.14 -20.07
N VAL A 12 -32.47 -11.79 -20.23
CA VAL A 12 -31.68 -12.03 -21.46
C VAL A 12 -30.76 -10.91 -21.95
N VAL A 13 -29.44 -11.14 -21.91
CA VAL A 13 -28.65 -11.47 -23.11
C VAL A 13 -27.52 -12.43 -22.75
N GLY A 14 -27.58 -13.65 -23.28
CA GLY A 14 -26.40 -14.49 -23.48
C GLY A 14 -25.88 -14.27 -24.90
N PHE A 15 -24.57 -14.06 -25.06
CA PHE A 15 -23.85 -14.42 -26.28
C PHE A 15 -22.39 -14.73 -25.96
N SER A 16 -21.97 -15.94 -26.35
CA SER A 16 -20.61 -16.47 -26.26
C SER A 16 -19.61 -15.67 -27.09
N LYS A 17 -18.44 -15.40 -26.52
CA LYS A 17 -17.15 -15.75 -27.16
C LYS A 17 -15.99 -15.68 -26.16
N GLU A 18 -15.46 -16.85 -25.82
CA GLU A 18 -14.14 -17.03 -25.23
C GLU A 18 -13.06 -16.57 -26.22
N PRO A 19 -11.90 -16.09 -25.74
CA PRO A 19 -10.80 -17.03 -25.57
C PRO A 19 -10.04 -16.88 -24.24
N ALA A 20 -9.55 -18.02 -23.78
CA ALA A 20 -8.70 -18.23 -22.64
C ALA A 20 -7.41 -17.42 -22.67
N THR A 21 -7.05 -16.82 -21.53
CA THR A 21 -5.66 -16.78 -21.06
C THR A 21 -5.60 -17.12 -19.57
N THR A 22 -5.23 -18.37 -19.33
CA THR A 22 -4.28 -18.85 -18.33
C THR A 22 -4.30 -18.24 -16.92
N ALA A 23 -4.92 -19.02 -16.02
CA ALA A 23 -4.38 -19.49 -14.75
C ALA A 23 -3.76 -18.45 -13.79
N ALA A 24 -4.53 -18.04 -12.79
CA ALA A 24 -4.49 -18.68 -11.48
C ALA A 24 -5.49 -17.98 -10.55
N ALA A 25 -6.46 -18.75 -10.07
CA ALA A 25 -7.22 -18.40 -8.88
C ALA A 25 -6.25 -18.38 -7.70
N GLU A 26 -5.70 -17.22 -7.37
CA GLU A 26 -5.25 -16.97 -6.02
C GLU A 26 -6.44 -16.34 -5.30
N GLY A 27 -7.05 -17.11 -4.40
CA GLY A 27 -7.92 -16.55 -3.38
C GLY A 27 -7.07 -15.60 -2.55
N ARG A 28 -6.88 -14.37 -3.05
CA ARG A 28 -6.25 -13.31 -2.31
C ARG A 28 -7.23 -13.05 -1.20
N GLN A 29 -6.91 -13.54 0.00
CA GLN A 29 -7.66 -13.28 1.21
C GLN A 29 -7.99 -11.80 1.22
N THR A 30 -9.21 -11.46 0.80
CA THR A 30 -9.84 -10.17 1.04
C THR A 30 -10.25 -10.18 2.49
N SER A 31 -9.30 -10.46 3.38
CA SER A 31 -9.33 -9.98 4.73
C SER A 31 -9.50 -8.47 4.57
N ALA A 32 -10.74 -7.98 4.74
CA ALA A 32 -11.22 -6.61 4.54
C ALA A 32 -10.10 -5.57 4.39
N LEU A 33 -9.76 -5.25 3.14
CA LEU A 33 -8.87 -4.14 2.82
C LEU A 33 -9.77 -2.94 2.53
N THR A 34 -9.53 -1.83 3.20
CA THR A 34 -10.22 -0.58 2.87
C THR A 34 -9.58 -0.03 1.61
N VAL A 35 -10.37 0.12 0.54
CA VAL A 35 -9.88 0.68 -0.72
C VAL A 35 -10.48 2.06 -0.89
N ILE A 36 -9.63 3.08 -0.99
CA ILE A 36 -10.02 4.43 -1.40
C ILE A 36 -9.95 4.46 -2.93
N ALA A 37 -11.12 4.52 -3.57
CA ALA A 37 -11.22 4.53 -5.02
C ALA A 37 -10.61 5.79 -5.64
N ARG A 38 -10.31 5.70 -6.94
CA ARG A 38 -9.93 6.85 -7.77
C ARG A 38 -11.04 7.91 -7.70
N GLU A 39 -10.69 9.19 -7.82
CA GLU A 39 -11.62 10.34 -7.64
C GLU A 39 -12.21 10.54 -6.24
N THR A 40 -11.85 9.71 -5.25
CA THR A 40 -12.26 9.96 -3.86
C THR A 40 -11.27 10.91 -3.19
N LYS A 41 -11.78 12.01 -2.63
CA LYS A 41 -11.01 12.92 -1.77
C LYS A 41 -11.42 12.71 -0.32
N LEU A 42 -10.49 12.24 0.49
CA LEU A 42 -10.69 12.07 1.92
C LEU A 42 -10.01 13.21 2.66
N VAL A 43 -10.78 13.96 3.46
CA VAL A 43 -10.25 15.03 4.32
C VAL A 43 -10.65 14.76 5.76
N GLY A 44 -9.67 14.62 6.65
CA GLY A 44 -9.91 14.41 8.08
C GLY A 44 -8.91 13.47 8.74
N GLU A 45 -9.36 12.76 9.77
CA GLU A 45 -8.56 11.75 10.47
C GLU A 45 -9.07 10.35 10.13
N ILE A 46 -8.19 9.49 9.63
CA ILE A 46 -8.46 8.08 9.37
C ILE A 46 -7.80 7.28 10.48
N THR A 47 -8.60 6.50 11.22
CA THR A 47 -8.06 5.51 12.15
C THR A 47 -8.56 4.12 11.78
N GLY A 48 -7.67 3.14 11.80
CA GLY A 48 -8.00 1.78 11.39
C GLY A 48 -6.96 0.74 11.82
N ASN A 49 -7.40 -0.51 11.90
CA ASN A 49 -6.55 -1.66 12.24
C ASN A 49 -6.45 -2.66 11.08
N ARG A 50 -6.89 -2.27 9.89
CA ARG A 50 -6.82 -3.09 8.68
C ARG A 50 -6.05 -2.37 7.60
N GLY A 51 -5.48 -3.17 6.70
CA GLY A 51 -4.70 -2.64 5.59
C GLY A 51 -5.55 -1.73 4.72
N VAL A 52 -4.97 -0.61 4.30
CA VAL A 52 -5.64 0.40 3.48
C VAL A 52 -4.90 0.54 2.17
N ARG A 53 -5.63 0.50 1.07
CA ARG A 53 -5.13 0.80 -0.27
C ARG A 53 -5.71 2.13 -0.74
N ILE A 54 -4.84 3.04 -1.16
CA ILE A 54 -5.22 4.39 -1.56
C ILE A 54 -4.95 4.55 -3.05
N GLU A 55 -6.00 4.77 -3.86
CA GLU A 55 -5.92 5.11 -5.28
C GLU A 55 -6.36 6.57 -5.57
N GLY A 56 -6.85 7.29 -4.55
CA GLY A 56 -7.39 8.65 -4.67
C GLY A 56 -6.54 9.73 -4.01
N THR A 57 -7.19 10.79 -3.53
CA THR A 57 -6.55 11.90 -2.81
C THR A 57 -6.86 11.82 -1.32
N VAL A 58 -5.85 11.91 -0.47
CA VAL A 58 -6.02 11.89 0.99
C VAL A 58 -5.35 13.11 1.58
N SER A 59 -6.07 13.85 2.42
CA SER A 59 -5.51 14.99 3.14
C SER A 59 -5.91 14.94 4.62
N GLY A 60 -4.93 15.10 5.51
CA GLY A 60 -5.17 15.09 6.97
C GLY A 60 -4.25 14.15 7.73
N LYS A 61 -4.81 13.30 8.59
CA LYS A 61 -4.02 12.39 9.45
C LYS A 61 -4.47 10.96 9.24
N VAL A 62 -3.53 10.05 9.05
CA VAL A 62 -3.77 8.63 8.80
C VAL A 62 -3.07 7.82 9.87
N HIS A 63 -3.82 7.26 10.81
CA HIS A 63 -3.33 6.47 11.93
C HIS A 63 -3.76 5.02 11.75
N LEU A 64 -2.86 4.21 11.21
CA LEU A 64 -3.13 2.81 10.90
C LEU A 64 -2.13 1.92 11.64
N LYS A 65 -2.62 0.88 12.31
CA LYS A 65 -1.75 -0.17 12.90
C LYS A 65 -1.53 -1.33 11.92
N ALA A 66 -1.61 -1.04 10.63
CA ALA A 66 -1.70 -2.00 9.56
C ALA A 66 -0.91 -1.51 8.34
N PRO A 67 -0.60 -2.38 7.36
CA PRO A 67 0.12 -1.98 6.17
C PRO A 67 -0.71 -1.03 5.30
N VAL A 68 -0.06 0.02 4.81
CA VAL A 68 -0.66 1.00 3.89
C VAL A 68 -0.05 0.84 2.51
N GLU A 69 -0.90 0.74 1.50
CA GLU A 69 -0.48 0.68 0.10
C GLU A 69 -1.01 1.91 -0.64
N ILE A 70 -0.10 2.69 -1.21
CA ILE A 70 -0.42 3.85 -2.04
C ILE A 70 -0.21 3.42 -3.48
N ALA A 71 -1.28 3.44 -4.27
CA ALA A 71 -1.25 3.07 -5.68
C ALA A 71 -0.65 4.19 -6.54
N GLU A 72 -0.35 3.85 -7.79
CA GLU A 72 0.09 4.83 -8.78
C GLU A 72 -1.03 5.83 -9.10
N GLY A 73 -0.69 7.12 -9.19
CA GLY A 73 -1.66 8.20 -9.41
C GLY A 73 -2.40 8.69 -8.16
N ALA A 74 -2.20 8.05 -7.00
CA ALA A 74 -2.70 8.55 -5.72
C ALA A 74 -1.89 9.78 -5.27
N ALA A 75 -2.58 10.74 -4.63
CA ALA A 75 -1.98 11.95 -4.08
C ALA A 75 -2.28 12.03 -2.57
N VAL A 76 -1.27 11.87 -1.73
CA VAL A 76 -1.46 11.84 -0.28
C VAL A 76 -0.77 13.03 0.36
N GLU A 77 -1.56 13.96 0.90
CA GLU A 77 -1.12 15.15 1.62
C GLU A 77 -1.46 15.04 3.11
N ALA A 78 -0.75 14.18 3.83
CA ALA A 78 -1.14 13.80 5.19
C ALA A 78 0.05 13.40 6.07
N GLU A 79 -0.20 13.37 7.38
CA GLU A 79 0.66 12.70 8.35
C GLU A 79 0.25 11.23 8.44
N ILE A 80 1.09 10.32 7.94
CA ILE A 80 0.81 8.88 7.88
C ILE A 80 1.59 8.20 8.99
N HIS A 81 0.89 7.48 9.87
CA HIS A 81 1.46 6.56 10.85
C HIS A 81 1.01 5.15 10.51
N ALA A 82 1.95 4.28 10.20
CA ALA A 82 1.71 2.89 9.82
C ALA A 82 2.79 1.95 10.34
N THR A 83 2.54 0.64 10.33
CA THR A 83 3.59 -0.36 10.60
C THR A 83 4.47 -0.54 9.37
N ALA A 84 3.85 -0.83 8.22
CA ALA A 84 4.50 -0.94 6.92
C ALA A 84 3.86 0.00 5.91
N VAL A 85 4.67 0.67 5.08
CA VAL A 85 4.16 1.58 4.03
C VAL A 85 4.74 1.19 2.70
N ARG A 86 3.87 0.97 1.72
CA ARG A 86 4.24 0.70 0.33
C ARG A 86 3.75 1.82 -0.55
N ILE A 87 4.67 2.48 -1.24
CA ILE A 87 4.37 3.70 -2.00
C ILE A 87 4.60 3.45 -3.48
N SER A 88 3.59 3.70 -4.32
CA SER A 88 3.67 3.63 -5.78
C SER A 88 3.20 4.92 -6.48
N GLY A 89 2.85 5.95 -5.71
CA GLY A 89 2.30 7.22 -6.21
C GLY A 89 2.97 8.45 -5.58
N SER A 90 2.25 9.56 -5.53
CA SER A 90 2.76 10.83 -5.00
C SER A 90 2.33 11.04 -3.54
N VAL A 91 3.30 11.28 -2.68
CA VAL A 91 3.10 11.50 -1.23
C VAL A 91 3.79 12.78 -0.84
N THR A 92 3.06 13.70 -0.22
CA THR A 92 3.58 14.95 0.34
C THR A 92 3.23 15.01 1.82
N GLY A 93 4.21 14.96 2.72
CA GLY A 93 3.92 15.03 4.16
C GLY A 93 4.87 14.22 5.03
N ASN A 94 4.46 14.05 6.29
CA ASN A 94 5.21 13.28 7.28
C ASN A 94 4.80 11.81 7.20
N VAL A 95 5.73 10.92 6.88
CA VAL A 95 5.50 9.47 6.84
C VAL A 95 6.26 8.81 7.96
N THR A 96 5.54 8.25 8.93
CA THR A 96 6.10 7.50 10.05
C THR A 96 5.74 6.02 9.89
N ALA A 97 6.76 5.18 9.71
CA ALA A 97 6.60 3.73 9.66
C ALA A 97 7.35 3.06 10.82
N SER A 98 6.69 2.13 11.51
CA SER A 98 7.30 1.43 12.65
C SER A 98 8.19 0.25 12.25
N GLU A 99 7.99 -0.36 11.08
CA GLU A 99 8.76 -1.53 10.63
C GLU A 99 9.53 -1.23 9.33
N VAL A 100 8.82 -1.01 8.22
CA VAL A 100 9.44 -0.89 6.90
C VAL A 100 8.69 0.06 5.98
N VAL A 101 9.43 0.85 5.19
CA VAL A 101 8.90 1.62 4.06
C VAL A 101 9.48 1.05 2.78
N GLU A 102 8.60 0.67 1.86
CA GLU A 102 8.95 0.20 0.53
C GLU A 102 8.48 1.24 -0.51
N LEU A 103 9.44 1.87 -1.19
CA LEU A 103 9.17 2.71 -2.35
C LEU A 103 9.28 1.87 -3.62
N LEU A 104 8.20 1.82 -4.40
CA LEU A 104 8.14 1.16 -5.70
C LEU A 104 8.66 2.08 -6.81
N ALA A 105 8.83 1.54 -8.02
CA ALA A 105 9.43 2.22 -9.17
C ALA A 105 8.78 3.55 -9.58
N SER A 106 7.50 3.78 -9.29
CA SER A 106 6.80 5.04 -9.63
C SER A 106 6.59 5.97 -8.42
N ALA A 107 7.18 5.65 -7.26
CA ALA A 107 6.96 6.41 -6.03
C ALA A 107 7.58 7.81 -6.12
N GLN A 108 6.84 8.84 -5.72
CA GLN A 108 7.32 10.20 -5.54
C GLN A 108 7.00 10.64 -4.12
N VAL A 109 8.01 10.76 -3.27
CA VAL A 109 7.80 11.20 -1.88
C VAL A 109 8.44 12.55 -1.67
N LYS A 110 7.66 13.52 -1.22
CA LYS A 110 8.09 14.88 -0.89
C LYS A 110 7.80 15.21 0.57
N GLY A 111 8.78 15.07 1.45
CA GLY A 111 8.57 15.36 2.87
C GLY A 111 9.52 14.63 3.82
N ASP A 112 9.10 14.52 5.07
CA ASP A 112 9.87 13.91 6.15
C ASP A 112 9.44 12.44 6.34
N ILE A 113 10.37 11.51 6.15
CA ILE A 113 10.13 10.07 6.33
C ILE A 113 10.87 9.60 7.56
N THR A 114 10.16 9.01 8.52
CA THR A 114 10.73 8.36 9.70
C THR A 114 10.48 6.86 9.63
N THR A 115 11.53 6.05 9.51
CA THR A 115 11.39 4.58 9.46
C THR A 115 12.67 3.86 9.91
N PRO A 116 12.59 2.68 10.55
CA PRO A 116 13.78 1.88 10.85
C PRO A 116 14.40 1.23 9.60
N ALA A 117 13.58 0.84 8.62
CA ALA A 117 14.03 0.16 7.42
C ALA A 117 13.39 0.78 6.17
N LEU A 118 14.22 1.21 5.22
CA LEU A 118 13.79 1.78 3.95
C LEU A 118 14.27 0.89 2.81
N ARG A 119 13.34 0.48 1.93
CA ARG A 119 13.62 -0.24 0.70
C ARG A 119 13.19 0.61 -0.47
N VAL A 120 14.10 0.83 -1.40
CA VAL A 120 13.86 1.66 -2.58
C VAL A 120 14.04 0.80 -3.82
N VAL A 121 13.01 0.72 -4.64
CA VAL A 121 13.04 0.08 -5.95
C VAL A 121 13.48 1.11 -7.00
N GLU A 122 14.16 0.64 -8.04
CA GLU A 122 14.61 1.48 -9.15
C GLU A 122 13.45 2.24 -9.77
N GLY A 123 13.60 3.57 -9.88
CA GLY A 123 12.58 4.50 -10.41
C GLY A 123 11.92 5.39 -9.35
N ALA A 124 12.00 5.02 -8.06
CA ALA A 124 11.48 5.85 -6.98
C ALA A 124 12.25 7.17 -6.86
N LYS A 125 11.50 8.27 -6.69
CA LYS A 125 12.02 9.61 -6.38
C LYS A 125 11.64 9.97 -4.96
N LEU A 126 12.64 10.38 -4.18
CA LEU A 126 12.46 10.84 -2.82
C LEU A 126 13.12 12.21 -2.69
N GLU A 127 12.33 13.21 -2.31
CA GLU A 127 12.73 14.59 -2.12
C GLU A 127 12.36 15.04 -0.71
N GLY A 128 13.32 15.06 0.21
CA GLY A 128 13.04 15.54 1.56
C GLY A 128 14.02 14.99 2.58
N ARG A 129 13.55 14.87 3.82
CA ARG A 129 14.38 14.44 4.93
C ARG A 129 14.01 13.03 5.35
N VAL A 130 14.98 12.13 5.40
CA VAL A 130 14.76 10.78 5.92
C VAL A 130 15.45 10.66 7.27
N GLN A 131 14.67 10.33 8.29
CA GLN A 131 15.15 10.00 9.63
C GLN A 131 15.03 8.50 9.83
N MET A 132 16.16 7.80 9.80
CA MET A 132 16.15 6.37 10.11
C MET A 132 16.14 6.18 11.62
N LYS A 133 14.97 5.87 12.20
CA LYS A 133 14.86 5.54 13.63
C LYS A 133 15.16 4.07 13.81
N VAL A 134 16.45 3.75 13.93
CA VAL A 134 16.92 2.39 14.18
C VAL A 134 16.62 2.04 15.63
N GLU A 135 15.45 1.44 15.90
CA GLU A 135 15.37 0.56 17.06
C GLU A 135 16.24 -0.65 16.71
N SER A 136 17.26 -0.89 17.51
CA SER A 136 18.39 -1.79 17.22
C SER A 136 17.96 -3.26 17.15
N ALA A 137 17.22 -3.65 16.12
CA ALA A 137 17.13 -5.04 15.70
C ALA A 137 18.37 -5.32 14.85
N SER A 138 19.42 -5.79 15.51
CA SER A 138 20.65 -6.29 14.90
C SER A 138 20.29 -7.08 13.64
N PRO A 139 20.83 -6.74 12.45
CA PRO A 139 20.81 -7.70 11.35
C PRO A 139 21.61 -8.89 11.87
N LYS A 140 20.94 -10.01 12.17
CA LYS A 140 21.63 -11.27 12.39
C LYS A 140 22.46 -11.47 11.11
N PRO A 141 23.80 -11.36 11.15
CA PRO A 141 24.60 -11.64 9.98
C PRO A 141 24.24 -13.07 9.59
N ALA A 142 23.76 -13.26 8.36
CA ALA A 142 23.65 -14.60 7.81
C ALA A 142 25.04 -15.22 8.00
N PRO A 143 25.18 -16.33 8.75
CA PRO A 143 26.47 -16.96 8.90
C PRO A 143 26.98 -17.27 7.48
N PRO A 144 28.24 -16.94 7.14
CA PRO A 144 28.83 -17.40 5.90
C PRO A 144 28.80 -18.94 5.91
N ALA A 145 27.86 -19.51 5.17
CA ALA A 145 27.81 -20.93 4.91
C ALA A 145 28.76 -21.25 3.74
N ASP A 146 29.76 -22.08 4.04
CA ASP A 146 30.64 -22.84 3.13
C ASP A 146 31.80 -22.10 2.45
N ALA A 147 32.95 -22.11 3.12
CA ALA A 147 34.21 -22.45 2.45
C ALA A 147 34.88 -23.58 3.24
N ARG A 148 34.76 -24.80 2.72
CA ARG A 148 35.42 -26.02 3.19
C ARG A 148 36.91 -25.80 3.49
N PRO A 149 37.49 -26.48 4.50
CA PRO A 149 38.92 -26.37 4.78
C PRO A 149 39.75 -26.99 3.64
N PRO A 150 40.75 -26.29 3.08
CA PRO A 150 41.83 -26.96 2.36
C PRO A 150 43.00 -27.23 3.33
N LYS A 151 43.14 -28.51 3.69
CA LYS A 151 44.36 -29.31 3.83
C LYS A 151 45.59 -28.71 4.56
N ALA A 152 46.00 -29.38 5.65
CA ALA A 152 47.40 -29.64 5.99
C ALA A 152 47.49 -31.00 6.72
#